data_AF-A0A9E2M3X6-F1
#
_entry.id   AF-A0A9E2M3X6-F1
#
_cell.length_a   1.000
_cell.length_b   1.000
_cell.length_c   1.000
_cell.angle_alpha   90.00
_cell.angle_beta   90.00
_cell.angle_gamma   90.00
#
_symmetry.space_group_name_H-M   'P 1'
#
loop_
_entity.id
_entity.type
_entity.pdbx_description
1 polymer ?
#
loop_
_entity_poly.entity_id
_entity_poly.type
_entity_poly.pdbx_seq_one_letter_code
_entity_poly.pdbx_strand_id
1 'polypeptide(L)'
;MVQNESKESSAEGSDLRYKYIGFDVYGSKVKKFFKSEEEKKLHEQAVEDYGKSHYSSIRSGTEVAKNLLPTSNKIVLTLTSLGLIAGSLLPWFSVSSIYGDRKIVGVTTFSAISDLMGVLSNFSGMFAVLVYVFTGLAVASVLFGVLTLVMLYMPSKDREAGLSRLKHVLGWQYLPLIAWFGLFAYLIVGITIPFGEEISNIYMVRGLGPRFNIVTFWAFAQPALWLTFASLIVNCVKSNDL
;
A
#
# COMPACT_ATOMS: atom_id res chain seq x y z
N MET A 1 -38.55 58.05 -54.86
CA MET A 1 -38.15 58.70 -53.59
C MET A 1 -38.20 57.62 -52.51
N VAL A 2 -37.08 57.04 -52.10
CA VAL A 2 -36.12 57.48 -51.05
C VAL A 2 -36.26 56.52 -49.86
N GLN A 3 -35.09 56.14 -49.33
CA GLN A 3 -34.71 55.04 -48.44
C GLN A 3 -35.00 55.25 -46.94
N ASN A 4 -34.63 54.20 -46.17
CA ASN A 4 -34.17 54.15 -44.76
C ASN A 4 -35.25 54.19 -43.66
N GLU A 5 -35.16 53.49 -42.51
CA GLU A 5 -34.03 52.83 -41.82
C GLU A 5 -34.51 51.86 -40.69
N SER A 6 -33.74 50.78 -40.46
CA SER A 6 -33.34 50.12 -39.18
C SER A 6 -34.34 49.69 -38.07
N LYS A 7 -34.24 48.45 -37.55
CA LYS A 7 -33.41 48.04 -36.39
C LYS A 7 -33.70 46.60 -35.89
N GLU A 8 -32.64 45.97 -35.38
CA GLU A 8 -32.51 44.63 -34.76
C GLU A 8 -33.39 44.41 -33.52
N SER A 9 -33.71 43.15 -33.20
CA SER A 9 -33.26 42.56 -31.92
C SER A 9 -33.55 41.06 -31.76
N SER A 10 -32.52 40.37 -31.25
CA SER A 10 -32.52 39.19 -30.38
C SER A 10 -33.01 37.83 -30.92
N ALA A 11 -32.04 37.10 -31.47
CA ALA A 11 -31.94 35.66 -31.32
C ALA A 11 -31.67 35.28 -29.86
N GLU A 12 -32.46 34.38 -29.29
CA GLU A 12 -32.10 33.61 -28.10
C GLU A 12 -32.54 32.15 -28.32
N GLY A 13 -31.92 31.52 -29.32
CA GLY A 13 -31.93 30.08 -29.49
C GLY A 13 -30.90 29.50 -28.52
N SER A 14 -31.37 28.74 -27.53
CA SER A 14 -30.57 28.05 -26.53
C SER A 14 -29.57 27.08 -27.17
N ASP A 15 -28.38 27.61 -27.41
CA ASP A 15 -27.20 26.95 -27.97
C ASP A 15 -26.49 26.15 -26.85
N LEU A 16 -27.10 25.04 -26.41
CA LEU A 16 -26.45 24.07 -25.55
C LEU A 16 -25.50 23.21 -26.40
N ARG A 17 -24.35 23.79 -26.78
CA ARG A 17 -23.24 23.05 -27.38
C ARG A 17 -22.54 22.24 -26.28
N TYR A 18 -22.76 20.94 -26.29
CA TYR A 18 -21.92 20.01 -25.53
C TYR A 18 -20.53 19.98 -26.15
N LYS A 19 -19.65 20.83 -25.63
CA LYS A 19 -18.25 20.94 -26.04
C LYS A 19 -17.46 19.81 -25.38
N TYR A 20 -17.45 18.64 -25.99
CA TYR A 20 -16.44 17.63 -25.68
C TYR A 20 -15.12 18.07 -26.32
N ILE A 21 -14.05 18.06 -25.54
CA ILE A 21 -12.72 18.48 -25.95
C ILE A 21 -12.29 17.67 -27.18
N GLY A 22 -12.26 18.30 -28.35
CA GLY A 22 -11.59 17.80 -29.56
C GLY A 22 -12.46 17.39 -30.75
N PHE A 23 -13.80 17.34 -30.67
CA PHE A 23 -14.65 17.02 -31.82
C PHE A 23 -15.94 17.86 -31.81
N ASP A 24 -16.11 18.72 -32.81
CA ASP A 24 -17.40 19.39 -33.06
C ASP A 24 -18.39 18.34 -33.58
N VAL A 25 -19.23 17.82 -32.70
CA VAL A 25 -20.30 16.90 -33.07
C VAL A 25 -21.49 17.71 -33.60
N TYR A 26 -21.53 17.89 -34.92
CA TYR A 26 -22.69 18.47 -35.59
C TYR A 26 -23.87 17.49 -35.53
N GLY A 27 -24.93 17.85 -34.80
CA GLY A 27 -26.17 17.08 -34.63
C GLY A 27 -27.05 16.96 -35.88
N SER A 28 -26.48 17.04 -37.08
CA SER A 28 -27.21 16.82 -38.34
C SER A 28 -27.09 15.36 -38.74
N LYS A 29 -28.25 14.68 -38.89
CA LYS A 29 -28.47 13.33 -39.47
C LYS A 29 -27.18 12.64 -39.90
N VAL A 30 -26.72 11.67 -39.10
CA VAL A 30 -25.51 10.87 -39.33
C VAL A 30 -25.43 10.46 -40.81
N LYS A 31 -24.58 11.13 -41.59
CA LYS A 31 -24.25 10.65 -42.93
C LYS A 31 -23.69 9.24 -42.74
N LYS A 32 -24.18 8.27 -43.52
CA LYS A 32 -23.62 6.92 -43.53
C LYS A 32 -22.11 7.05 -43.74
N PHE A 33 -21.35 6.65 -42.72
CA PHE A 33 -19.90 6.81 -42.66
C PHE A 33 -19.21 6.04 -43.79
N PHE A 34 -19.82 4.92 -44.20
CA PHE A 34 -19.42 4.12 -45.34
C PHE A 34 -20.37 4.35 -46.51
N LYS A 35 -19.82 4.47 -47.72
CA LYS A 35 -20.61 4.64 -48.95
C LYS A 35 -21.25 3.32 -49.39
N SER A 36 -20.71 2.18 -48.98
CA SER A 36 -21.24 0.84 -49.26
C SER A 36 -20.95 -0.15 -48.12
N GLU A 37 -21.69 -1.27 -48.09
CA GLU A 37 -21.42 -2.38 -47.15
C GLU A 37 -20.08 -3.08 -47.45
N GLU A 38 -19.60 -3.01 -48.70
CA GLU A 38 -18.31 -3.56 -49.10
C GLU A 38 -17.14 -2.73 -48.53
N GLU A 39 -17.25 -1.40 -48.54
CA GLU A 39 -16.26 -0.50 -47.93
C GLU A 39 -16.16 -0.72 -46.42
N LYS A 40 -17.31 -0.98 -45.78
CA LYS A 40 -17.37 -1.32 -44.36
C LYS A 40 -16.65 -2.64 -44.06
N LYS A 41 -16.90 -3.70 -44.84
CA LYS A 41 -16.22 -5.00 -44.66
C LYS A 41 -14.72 -4.92 -44.91
N LEU A 42 -14.29 -4.17 -45.92
CA LEU A 42 -12.86 -3.93 -46.18
C LEU A 42 -12.20 -3.16 -45.05
N HIS A 43 -12.91 -2.18 -44.46
CA HIS A 43 -12.40 -1.43 -43.32
C HIS A 43 -12.33 -2.30 -42.05
N GLU A 44 -13.34 -3.13 -41.80
CA GLU A 44 -13.35 -4.08 -40.68
C GLU A 44 -12.22 -5.10 -40.80
N GLN A 45 -12.00 -5.66 -42.01
CA GLN A 45 -10.86 -6.55 -42.28
C GLN A 45 -9.52 -5.83 -42.14
N ALA A 46 -9.38 -4.60 -42.63
CA ALA A 46 -8.17 -3.82 -42.46
C ALA A 46 -7.89 -3.50 -40.99
N VAL A 47 -8.91 -3.21 -40.17
CA VAL A 47 -8.78 -3.00 -38.73
C VAL A 47 -8.41 -4.31 -38.02
N GLU A 48 -8.98 -5.44 -38.43
CA GLU A 48 -8.67 -6.75 -37.87
C GLU A 48 -7.25 -7.21 -38.22
N ASP A 49 -6.83 -7.02 -39.47
CA ASP A 49 -5.47 -7.32 -39.95
C ASP A 49 -4.43 -6.37 -39.35
N TYR A 50 -4.79 -5.09 -39.17
CA TYR A 50 -3.96 -4.13 -38.42
C TYR A 50 -3.85 -4.54 -36.95
N GLY A 51 -4.96 -4.95 -36.30
CA GLY A 51 -4.97 -5.44 -34.92
C GLY A 51 -4.17 -6.74 -34.73
N LYS A 52 -4.18 -7.64 -35.71
CA LYS A 52 -3.40 -8.90 -35.69
C LYS A 52 -1.91 -8.67 -35.95
N SER A 53 -1.55 -7.73 -36.84
CA SER A 53 -0.15 -7.43 -37.19
C SER A 53 0.54 -6.45 -36.23
N HIS A 54 -0.22 -5.57 -35.56
CA HIS A 54 0.30 -4.51 -34.68
C HIS A 54 -0.11 -4.69 -33.21
N TYR A 55 -0.12 -5.94 -32.71
CA TYR A 55 -0.42 -6.25 -31.30
C TYR A 55 0.55 -5.59 -30.27
N SER A 56 1.53 -4.80 -30.71
CA SER A 56 2.56 -4.20 -29.84
C SER A 56 2.87 -2.72 -30.07
N SER A 57 2.09 -1.97 -30.86
CA SER A 57 2.41 -0.54 -31.10
C SER A 57 1.23 0.42 -31.04
N ILE A 58 0.31 0.20 -30.10
CA ILE A 58 -0.52 1.30 -29.58
C ILE A 58 0.43 2.30 -28.89
N ARG A 59 0.93 3.24 -29.71
CA ARG A 59 1.58 4.52 -29.40
C ARG A 59 2.50 4.52 -28.18
N SER A 60 3.77 4.19 -28.42
CA SER A 60 4.92 4.46 -27.52
C SER A 60 5.15 5.95 -27.18
N GLY A 61 4.33 6.87 -27.70
CA GLY A 61 4.41 8.32 -27.47
C GLY A 61 3.15 8.98 -26.92
N THR A 62 2.06 8.25 -26.64
CA THR A 62 0.96 8.79 -25.83
C THR A 62 1.26 8.61 -24.35
N GLU A 63 1.04 9.63 -23.52
CA GLU A 63 1.24 9.54 -22.06
C GLU A 63 0.52 8.38 -21.39
N VAL A 64 -0.53 7.85 -22.03
CA VAL A 64 -1.27 6.63 -21.66
C VAL A 64 -0.38 5.37 -21.65
N ALA A 65 0.75 5.36 -22.37
CA ALA A 65 1.71 4.26 -22.43
C ALA A 65 2.99 4.50 -21.61
N LYS A 66 3.06 5.58 -20.80
CA LYS A 66 4.12 5.67 -19.77
C LYS A 66 4.04 4.41 -18.92
N ASN A 67 5.19 3.82 -18.58
CA ASN A 67 5.25 2.72 -17.63
C ASN A 67 4.47 3.12 -16.37
N LEU A 68 3.24 2.60 -16.22
CA LEU A 68 2.34 2.91 -15.10
C LEU A 68 3.02 2.64 -13.75
N LEU A 69 4.02 1.75 -13.76
CA LEU A 69 4.96 1.56 -12.67
C LEU A 69 6.41 1.62 -13.18
N PRO A 70 7.15 2.72 -12.93
CA PRO A 70 8.57 2.80 -13.24
C PRO A 70 9.38 1.66 -12.60
N THR A 71 10.44 1.20 -13.27
CA THR A 71 11.31 0.13 -12.77
C THR A 71 11.91 0.44 -11.40
N SER A 72 12.24 1.71 -11.13
CA SER A 72 12.70 2.18 -9.83
C SER A 72 11.67 1.94 -8.73
N ASN A 73 10.40 2.28 -8.95
CA ASN A 73 9.31 2.02 -8.01
C ASN A 73 9.13 0.51 -7.81
N LYS A 74 9.25 -0.30 -8.87
CA LYS A 74 9.20 -1.76 -8.76
C LYS A 74 10.32 -2.31 -7.87
N ILE A 75 11.56 -1.86 -8.05
CA ILE A 75 12.70 -2.27 -7.21
C ILE A 75 12.46 -1.88 -5.75
N VAL A 76 12.05 -0.63 -5.49
CA VAL A 76 11.76 -0.16 -4.13
C VAL A 76 10.69 -1.03 -3.47
N LEU A 77 9.55 -1.24 -4.13
CA LEU A 77 8.46 -2.08 -3.61
C LEU A 77 8.88 -3.53 -3.38
N THR A 78 9.74 -4.08 -4.22
CA THR A 78 10.29 -5.42 -4.01
C THR A 78 11.17 -5.46 -2.75
N LEU A 79 12.10 -4.51 -2.60
CA LEU A 79 13.01 -4.45 -1.46
C LEU A 79 12.27 -4.23 -0.14
N THR A 80 11.29 -3.32 -0.11
CA THR A 80 10.50 -3.06 1.09
C THR A 80 9.59 -4.23 1.43
N SER A 81 8.99 -4.90 0.44
CA SER A 81 8.16 -6.09 0.70
C SER A 81 9.00 -7.26 1.21
N LEU A 82 10.22 -7.46 0.68
CA LEU A 82 11.18 -8.39 1.25
C LEU A 82 11.62 -7.95 2.65
N GLY A 83 11.78 -6.65 2.90
CA GLY A 83 12.06 -6.06 4.20
C GLY A 83 10.96 -6.33 5.23
N LEU A 84 9.68 -6.31 4.83
CA LEU A 84 8.56 -6.69 5.68
C LEU A 84 8.65 -8.17 6.09
N ILE A 85 8.91 -9.05 5.12
CA ILE A 85 9.02 -10.50 5.35
C ILE A 85 10.24 -10.79 6.23
N ALA A 86 11.43 -10.35 5.81
CA ALA A 86 12.67 -10.58 6.55
C ALA A 86 12.63 -9.95 7.95
N GLY A 87 12.18 -8.70 8.06
CA GLY A 87 12.03 -8.01 9.34
C GLY A 87 11.07 -8.72 10.28
N SER A 88 9.98 -9.31 9.78
CA SER A 88 9.08 -10.11 10.61
C SER A 88 9.70 -11.43 11.07
N LEU A 89 10.52 -12.10 10.26
CA LEU A 89 11.17 -13.37 10.64
C LEU A 89 12.31 -13.19 11.63
N LEU A 90 12.93 -12.02 11.62
CA LEU A 90 14.00 -11.65 12.54
C LEU A 90 13.45 -11.28 13.93
N PRO A 91 14.30 -11.32 14.97
CA PRO A 91 13.90 -10.97 16.32
C PRO A 91 13.56 -9.50 16.45
N TRP A 92 12.38 -9.18 17.00
CA TRP A 92 11.94 -7.80 17.23
C TRP A 92 12.43 -7.26 18.58
N PHE A 93 12.63 -8.14 19.54
CA PHE A 93 13.06 -7.79 20.88
C PHE A 93 14.22 -8.68 21.33
N SER A 94 15.15 -8.10 22.07
CA SER A 94 16.22 -8.84 22.74
C SER A 94 16.21 -8.49 24.20
N VAL A 95 16.28 -9.51 25.05
CA VAL A 95 16.26 -9.36 26.49
C VAL A 95 17.55 -9.93 27.05
N SER A 96 18.34 -9.12 27.75
CA SER A 96 19.57 -9.58 28.40
C SER A 96 19.26 -10.08 29.81
N SER A 97 19.78 -11.27 30.11
CA SER A 97 19.81 -11.78 31.47
C SER A 97 20.87 -11.05 32.30
N ILE A 98 20.70 -11.04 33.63
CA ILE A 98 21.68 -10.48 34.57
C ILE A 98 23.06 -11.17 34.46
N TYR A 99 23.13 -12.43 34.01
CA TYR A 99 24.39 -13.18 33.83
C TYR A 99 25.10 -12.94 32.48
N GLY A 100 24.53 -12.10 31.61
CA GLY A 100 25.12 -11.75 30.32
C GLY A 100 24.58 -12.57 29.14
N ASP A 101 23.80 -13.62 29.38
CA ASP A 101 23.13 -14.37 28.31
C ASP A 101 22.04 -13.51 27.67
N ARG A 102 22.07 -13.38 26.34
CA ARG A 102 21.04 -12.67 25.57
C ARG A 102 19.97 -13.65 25.11
N LYS A 103 18.74 -13.49 25.60
CA LYS A 103 17.57 -14.19 25.07
C LYS A 103 16.97 -13.35 23.94
N ILE A 104 16.94 -13.95 22.76
CA ILE A 104 16.47 -13.32 21.53
C ILE A 104 15.01 -13.76 21.32
N VAL A 105 14.09 -12.80 21.16
CA VAL A 105 12.65 -13.06 20.99
C VAL A 105 12.22 -12.60 19.59
N GLY A 106 11.82 -13.55 18.73
CA GLY A 106 11.39 -13.31 17.36
C GLY A 106 10.23 -14.19 16.89
N VAL A 107 9.73 -13.95 15.68
CA VAL A 107 8.61 -14.70 15.09
C VAL A 107 9.03 -16.11 14.67
N THR A 108 10.28 -16.32 14.27
CA THR A 108 10.85 -17.67 14.06
C THR A 108 10.90 -18.48 15.35
N THR A 109 10.88 -17.81 16.50
CA THR A 109 10.62 -18.41 17.81
C THR A 109 9.14 -18.22 18.19
N PHE A 110 8.21 -18.57 17.31
CA PHE A 110 6.77 -18.55 17.61
C PHE A 110 6.45 -19.38 18.87
N SER A 111 7.26 -20.41 19.15
CA SER A 111 7.27 -21.17 20.41
C SER A 111 7.78 -20.36 21.61
N ALA A 112 8.83 -19.54 21.47
CA ALA A 112 9.27 -18.65 22.55
C ALA A 112 8.32 -17.48 22.76
N ILE A 113 7.61 -17.02 21.71
CA ILE A 113 6.49 -16.10 21.87
C ILE A 113 5.38 -16.81 22.63
N SER A 114 4.98 -18.05 22.33
CA SER A 114 3.96 -18.75 23.12
C SER A 114 4.40 -19.03 24.57
N ASP A 115 5.67 -19.31 24.82
CA ASP A 115 6.21 -19.49 26.17
C ASP A 115 6.28 -18.17 26.93
N LEU A 116 6.71 -17.09 26.25
CA LEU A 116 6.65 -15.74 26.78
C LEU A 116 5.19 -15.29 26.94
N MET A 117 4.26 -15.66 26.07
CA MET A 117 2.82 -15.35 26.17
C MET A 117 2.18 -16.12 27.33
N GLY A 118 2.55 -17.39 27.54
CA GLY A 118 2.09 -18.19 28.67
C GLY A 118 2.59 -17.64 30.00
N VAL A 119 3.81 -17.09 30.01
CA VAL A 119 4.37 -16.37 31.15
C VAL A 119 3.69 -15.01 31.33
N LEU A 120 3.62 -14.18 30.30
CA LEU A 120 3.19 -12.78 30.33
C LEU A 120 1.67 -12.56 30.40
N SER A 121 0.86 -13.48 29.90
CA SER A 121 -0.60 -13.43 30.01
C SER A 121 -1.08 -13.49 31.47
N ASN A 122 -0.25 -14.02 32.36
CA ASN A 122 -0.50 -14.02 33.81
C ASN A 122 -0.13 -12.69 34.49
N PHE A 123 0.59 -11.78 33.83
CA PHE A 123 1.17 -10.60 34.50
C PHE A 123 0.38 -9.30 34.32
N SER A 124 -0.60 -9.20 33.42
CA SER A 124 -1.70 -8.20 33.43
C SER A 124 -2.40 -8.18 32.08
N GLY A 125 -3.70 -7.89 32.08
CA GLY A 125 -4.48 -7.78 30.84
C GLY A 125 -3.90 -6.78 29.84
N MET A 126 -3.29 -5.68 30.30
CA MET A 126 -2.73 -4.65 29.42
C MET A 126 -1.41 -5.06 28.74
N PHE A 127 -0.57 -5.86 29.40
CA PHE A 127 0.67 -6.33 28.78
C PHE A 127 0.40 -7.41 27.72
N ALA A 128 -0.59 -8.28 27.97
CA ALA A 128 -1.06 -9.25 26.98
C ALA A 128 -1.53 -8.57 25.68
N VAL A 129 -2.27 -7.45 25.79
CA VAL A 129 -2.71 -6.64 24.63
C VAL A 129 -1.52 -6.18 23.78
N LEU A 130 -0.45 -5.66 24.39
CA LEU A 130 0.75 -5.26 23.63
C LEU A 130 1.34 -6.42 22.84
N VAL A 131 1.47 -7.59 23.46
CA VAL A 131 2.04 -8.76 22.78
C VAL A 131 1.16 -9.18 21.62
N TYR A 132 -0.17 -9.26 21.80
CA TYR A 132 -1.10 -9.57 20.72
C TYR A 132 -1.03 -8.57 19.57
N VAL A 133 -0.89 -7.27 19.87
CA VAL A 133 -0.74 -6.24 18.84
C VAL A 133 0.57 -6.45 18.06
N PHE A 134 1.71 -6.69 18.74
CA PHE A 134 2.97 -6.95 18.05
C PHE A 134 2.93 -8.23 17.20
N THR A 135 2.35 -9.31 17.71
CA THR A 135 2.17 -10.56 16.95
C THR A 135 1.28 -10.33 15.73
N GLY A 136 0.16 -9.62 15.90
CA GLY A 136 -0.73 -9.25 14.80
C GLY A 136 -0.02 -8.40 13.74
N LEU A 137 0.78 -7.42 14.15
CA LEU A 137 1.59 -6.60 13.25
C LEU A 137 2.63 -7.42 12.49
N ALA A 138 3.29 -8.37 13.14
CA ALA A 138 4.26 -9.24 12.51
C ALA A 138 3.62 -10.14 11.44
N VAL A 139 2.50 -10.79 11.76
CA VAL A 139 1.74 -11.61 10.81
C VAL A 139 1.22 -10.76 9.65
N ALA A 140 0.65 -9.58 9.94
CA ALA A 140 0.21 -8.65 8.91
C ALA A 140 1.36 -8.23 7.99
N SER A 141 2.55 -8.00 8.53
CA SER A 141 3.73 -7.63 7.74
C SER A 141 4.15 -8.72 6.75
N VAL A 142 4.14 -9.99 7.17
CA VAL A 142 4.38 -11.13 6.25
C VAL A 142 3.32 -11.15 5.16
N LEU A 143 2.04 -11.10 5.55
CA LEU A 143 0.92 -11.19 4.62
C LEU A 143 0.96 -10.07 3.59
N PHE A 144 1.16 -8.82 4.02
CA PHE A 144 1.25 -7.68 3.13
C PHE A 144 2.52 -7.72 2.26
N GLY A 145 3.66 -8.12 2.80
CA GLY A 145 4.88 -8.30 2.01
C GLY A 145 4.70 -9.32 0.89
N VAL A 146 4.11 -10.49 1.20
CA VAL A 146 3.82 -11.52 0.20
C VAL A 146 2.78 -11.04 -0.81
N LEU A 147 1.66 -10.45 -0.36
CA LEU A 147 0.61 -9.97 -1.24
C LEU A 147 1.11 -8.88 -2.19
N THR A 148 1.92 -7.94 -1.71
CA THR A 148 2.52 -6.91 -2.56
C THR A 148 3.44 -7.53 -3.61
N LEU A 149 4.32 -8.47 -3.25
CA LEU A 149 5.17 -9.17 -4.21
C LEU A 149 4.35 -9.96 -5.25
N VAL A 150 3.33 -10.69 -4.81
CA VAL A 150 2.43 -11.42 -5.72
C VAL A 150 1.77 -10.46 -6.70
N MET A 151 1.17 -9.37 -6.23
CA MET A 151 0.52 -8.38 -7.11
C MET A 151 1.50 -7.66 -8.04
N LEU A 152 2.76 -7.50 -7.63
CA LEU A 152 3.80 -6.83 -8.41
C LEU A 152 4.34 -7.67 -9.58
N TYR A 153 4.32 -9.00 -9.43
CA TYR A 153 4.88 -9.93 -10.41
C TYR A 153 3.85 -10.84 -11.09
N MET A 154 2.60 -10.85 -10.61
CA MET A 154 1.53 -11.60 -11.26
C MET A 154 1.21 -10.99 -12.64
N PRO A 155 1.21 -11.79 -13.72
CA PRO A 155 0.82 -11.29 -15.03
C PRO A 155 -0.67 -10.92 -15.00
N SER A 156 -0.98 -9.65 -15.23
CA SER A 156 -2.35 -9.18 -15.43
C SER A 156 -2.63 -8.98 -16.91
N LYS A 157 -3.81 -9.45 -17.36
CA LYS A 157 -4.28 -9.23 -18.74
C LYS A 157 -4.55 -7.75 -19.01
N ASP A 158 -4.93 -7.01 -17.97
CA ASP A 158 -5.15 -5.58 -17.96
C ASP A 158 -4.20 -4.93 -16.93
N ARG A 159 -3.26 -4.14 -17.43
CA ARG A 159 -2.23 -3.47 -16.61
C ARG A 159 -2.84 -2.44 -15.66
N GLU A 160 -3.91 -1.76 -16.05
CA GLU A 160 -4.57 -0.75 -15.21
C GLU A 160 -5.30 -1.42 -14.05
N ALA A 161 -6.02 -2.52 -14.33
CA ALA A 161 -6.66 -3.33 -13.29
C ALA A 161 -5.63 -3.92 -12.32
N GLY A 162 -4.46 -4.36 -12.81
CA GLY A 162 -3.36 -4.82 -11.97
C GLY A 162 -2.81 -3.74 -11.03
N LEU A 163 -2.60 -2.53 -11.56
CA LEU A 163 -2.10 -1.39 -10.78
C LEU A 163 -3.12 -0.92 -9.74
N SER A 164 -4.41 -0.87 -10.11
CA SER A 164 -5.50 -0.55 -9.19
C SER A 164 -5.56 -1.52 -8.01
N ARG A 165 -5.40 -2.83 -8.26
CA ARG A 165 -5.33 -3.84 -7.19
C ARG A 165 -4.09 -3.66 -6.32
N LEU A 166 -2.92 -3.39 -6.92
CA LEU A 166 -1.69 -3.12 -6.19
C LEU A 166 -1.85 -1.90 -5.28
N LYS A 167 -2.40 -0.79 -5.81
CA LYS A 167 -2.73 0.42 -5.04
C LYS A 167 -3.69 0.10 -3.89
N HIS A 168 -4.71 -0.70 -4.14
CA HIS A 168 -5.63 -1.12 -3.09
C HIS A 168 -4.90 -1.88 -1.98
N VAL A 169 -4.11 -2.91 -2.32
CA VAL A 169 -3.33 -3.71 -1.36
C VAL A 169 -2.33 -2.85 -0.57
N LEU A 170 -1.64 -1.91 -1.22
CA LEU A 170 -0.77 -0.95 -0.53
C LEU A 170 -1.55 -0.03 0.39
N GLY A 171 -2.76 0.38 0.00
CA GLY A 171 -3.68 1.16 0.83
C GLY A 171 -4.08 0.43 2.12
N TRP A 172 -4.24 -0.89 2.10
CA TRP A 172 -4.52 -1.67 3.32
C TRP A 172 -3.35 -1.66 4.32
N GLN A 173 -2.12 -1.34 3.88
CA GLN A 173 -0.95 -1.24 4.78
C GLN A 173 -1.00 -0.01 5.68
N TYR A 174 -1.91 0.94 5.44
CA TYR A 174 -2.16 2.03 6.40
C TYR A 174 -2.71 1.53 7.73
N LEU A 175 -3.45 0.40 7.76
CA LEU A 175 -3.98 -0.16 9.01
C LEU A 175 -2.87 -0.55 10.00
N PRO A 176 -1.90 -1.42 9.65
CA PRO A 176 -0.79 -1.74 10.54
C PRO A 176 0.08 -0.51 10.84
N LEU A 177 0.20 0.45 9.91
CA LEU A 177 0.94 1.69 10.17
C LEU A 177 0.25 2.56 11.23
N ILE A 178 -1.07 2.71 11.18
CA ILE A 178 -1.84 3.42 12.22
C ILE A 178 -1.71 2.70 13.55
N ALA A 179 -1.76 1.36 13.56
CA ALA A 179 -1.54 0.57 14.76
C ALA A 179 -0.13 0.80 15.36
N TRP A 180 0.91 0.94 14.53
CA TRP A 180 2.25 1.34 14.99
C TRP A 180 2.25 2.70 15.68
N PHE A 181 1.61 3.71 15.09
CA PHE A 181 1.53 5.04 15.71
C PHE A 181 0.71 5.02 17.01
N GLY A 182 -0.39 4.29 17.04
CA GLY A 182 -1.17 4.07 18.26
C GLY A 182 -0.33 3.41 19.35
N LEU A 183 0.51 2.44 18.98
CA LEU A 183 1.43 1.79 19.88
C LEU A 183 2.48 2.77 20.42
N PHE A 184 3.09 3.62 19.57
CA PHE A 184 4.02 4.63 20.04
C PHE A 184 3.37 5.65 20.97
N ALA A 185 2.17 6.13 20.64
CA ALA A 185 1.41 7.02 21.53
C ALA A 185 1.15 6.35 22.89
N TYR A 186 0.80 5.07 22.87
CA TYR A 186 0.58 4.28 24.07
C TYR A 186 1.88 4.07 24.89
N LEU A 187 3.01 3.85 24.24
CA LEU A 187 4.33 3.75 24.89
C LEU A 187 4.84 5.06 25.48
N ILE A 188 4.42 6.21 24.93
CA ILE A 188 4.76 7.53 25.48
C ILE A 188 4.09 7.72 26.85
N VAL A 189 2.82 7.32 26.98
CA VAL A 189 2.11 7.36 28.27
C VAL A 189 2.80 6.44 29.29
N GLY A 190 3.25 5.28 28.81
CA GLY A 190 3.94 4.28 29.62
C GLY A 190 2.98 3.46 30.46
N ILE A 191 3.25 2.17 30.55
CA ILE A 191 2.41 1.20 31.25
C ILE A 191 3.15 0.78 32.50
N THR A 192 2.52 0.92 33.67
CA THR A 192 3.00 0.26 34.88
C THR A 192 2.93 -1.24 34.68
N ILE A 193 4.08 -1.90 34.76
CA ILE A 193 4.13 -3.36 34.81
C ILE A 193 3.87 -3.71 36.28
N PRO A 194 2.71 -4.28 36.64
CA PRO A 194 2.53 -4.75 38.01
C PRO A 194 3.58 -5.83 38.24
N PHE A 195 4.30 -5.71 39.37
CA PHE A 195 5.45 -6.56 39.71
C PHE A 195 6.66 -6.41 38.77
N GLY A 196 6.84 -5.27 38.08
CA GLY A 196 7.98 -5.07 37.17
C GLY A 196 9.36 -5.32 37.80
N GLU A 197 9.55 -4.93 39.07
CA GLU A 197 10.78 -5.21 39.82
C GLU A 197 10.91 -6.70 40.19
N GLU A 198 9.81 -7.34 40.56
CA GLU A 198 9.78 -8.77 40.86
C GLU A 198 10.02 -9.62 39.60
N ILE A 199 9.44 -9.25 38.46
CA ILE A 199 9.65 -9.91 37.16
C ILE A 199 11.08 -9.67 36.68
N SER A 200 11.62 -8.45 36.85
CA SER A 200 13.02 -8.16 36.57
C SER A 200 13.94 -9.07 37.40
N ASN A 201 13.60 -9.34 38.65
CA ASN A 201 14.36 -10.23 39.53
C ASN A 201 14.14 -11.72 39.24
N ILE A 202 12.90 -12.17 38.98
CA ILE A 202 12.53 -13.57 38.74
C ILE A 202 13.02 -14.05 37.37
N TYR A 203 12.79 -13.25 36.32
CA TYR A 203 13.25 -13.55 34.96
C TYR A 203 14.64 -13.00 34.68
N MET A 204 15.25 -12.36 35.69
CA MET A 204 16.59 -11.79 35.63
C MET A 204 16.78 -10.87 34.43
N VAL A 205 15.77 -10.06 34.11
CA VAL A 205 15.78 -9.18 32.94
C VAL A 205 16.35 -7.83 33.34
N ARG A 206 17.51 -7.49 32.78
CA ARG A 206 18.15 -6.20 33.04
C ARG A 206 17.45 -5.09 32.27
N GLY A 207 17.03 -4.03 32.97
CA GLY A 207 16.42 -2.83 32.36
C GLY A 207 14.89 -2.85 32.26
N LEU A 208 14.22 -3.88 32.78
CA LEU A 208 12.77 -3.83 33.00
C LEU A 208 12.51 -2.97 34.24
N GLY A 209 12.32 -1.67 34.05
CA GLY A 209 11.92 -0.77 35.14
C GLY A 209 10.48 -1.03 35.61
N PRO A 210 9.99 -0.28 36.61
CA PRO A 210 8.61 -0.39 37.10
C PRO A 210 7.55 0.04 36.05
N ARG A 211 7.99 0.70 34.96
CA ARG A 211 7.14 1.13 33.85
C ARG A 211 7.77 0.74 32.52
N PHE A 212 6.96 0.17 31.63
CA PHE A 212 7.28 0.00 30.22
C PHE A 212 6.90 1.27 29.46
N ASN A 213 7.88 2.06 29.06
CA ASN A 213 7.70 3.30 28.30
C ASN A 213 8.49 3.25 26.98
N ILE A 214 8.48 4.36 26.24
CA ILE A 214 9.20 4.46 24.97
C ILE A 214 10.71 4.23 25.11
N VAL A 215 11.32 4.60 26.24
CA VAL A 215 12.76 4.43 26.49
C VAL A 215 13.09 2.95 26.68
N THR A 216 12.32 2.24 27.52
CA THR A 216 12.50 0.79 27.70
C THR A 216 12.22 0.04 26.41
N PHE A 217 11.18 0.45 25.65
CA PHE A 217 10.89 -0.13 24.34
C PHE A 217 12.08 0.01 23.39
N TRP A 218 12.66 1.21 23.28
CA TRP A 218 13.85 1.46 22.45
C TRP A 218 15.06 0.62 22.87
N ALA A 219 15.25 0.41 24.17
CA ALA A 219 16.34 -0.42 24.68
C ALA A 219 16.22 -1.90 24.28
N PHE A 220 14.99 -2.42 24.15
CA PHE A 220 14.73 -3.80 23.77
C PHE A 220 14.55 -3.98 22.25
N ALA A 221 14.07 -2.95 21.55
CA ALA A 221 13.76 -2.99 20.12
C ALA A 221 15.01 -3.33 19.29
N GLN A 222 14.87 -4.32 18.42
CA GLN A 222 15.92 -4.76 17.51
C GLN A 222 15.78 -4.11 16.13
N PRO A 223 16.85 -4.10 15.30
CA PRO A 223 16.82 -3.53 13.95
C PRO A 223 15.69 -4.08 13.05
N ALA A 224 15.29 -5.34 13.27
CA ALA A 224 14.22 -5.99 12.53
C ALA A 224 12.88 -5.25 12.64
N LEU A 225 12.54 -4.78 13.84
CA LEU A 225 11.33 -4.02 14.11
C LEU A 225 11.32 -2.71 13.30
N TRP A 226 12.45 -2.01 13.31
CA TRP A 226 12.62 -0.75 12.59
C TRP A 226 12.61 -0.95 11.07
N LEU A 227 13.18 -2.05 10.58
CA LEU A 227 13.13 -2.43 9.17
C LEU A 227 11.69 -2.68 8.71
N THR A 228 10.89 -3.40 9.50
CA THR A 228 9.46 -3.60 9.21
C THR A 228 8.71 -2.27 9.21
N PHE A 229 8.90 -1.44 10.23
CA PHE A 229 8.24 -0.13 10.33
C PHE A 229 8.59 0.79 9.14
N ALA A 230 9.88 0.90 8.81
CA ALA A 230 10.34 1.68 7.65
C ALA A 230 9.76 1.15 6.34
N SER A 231 9.73 -0.18 6.16
CA SER A 231 9.17 -0.80 4.96
C SER A 231 7.67 -0.53 4.80
N LEU A 232 6.90 -0.54 5.90
CA LEU A 232 5.49 -0.18 5.89
C LEU A 232 5.29 1.28 5.46
N ILE A 233 6.09 2.21 5.99
CA ILE A 233 6.01 3.63 5.62
C ILE A 233 6.24 3.80 4.12
N VAL A 234 7.32 3.21 3.59
CA VAL A 234 7.65 3.36 2.16
C VAL A 234 6.56 2.77 1.28
N ASN A 235 6.01 1.61 1.62
CA ASN A 235 4.90 1.02 0.89
C ASN A 235 3.64 1.90 0.91
N CYS A 236 3.31 2.49 2.06
CA CYS A 236 2.16 3.39 2.19
C CYS A 236 2.36 4.67 1.35
N VAL A 237 3.55 5.27 1.39
CA VAL A 237 3.88 6.43 0.55
C VAL A 237 3.75 6.08 -0.94
N LYS A 238 4.28 4.91 -1.34
CA LYS A 238 4.15 4.42 -2.72
C LYS A 238 2.72 4.13 -3.15
N SER A 239 1.80 3.90 -2.21
CA SER A 239 0.37 3.80 -2.51
C SER A 239 -0.24 5.09 -3.06
N ASN A 240 0.28 6.26 -2.66
CA ASN A 240 -0.22 7.56 -3.11
C ASN A 240 0.40 8.00 -4.44
N ASP A 241 1.60 7.48 -4.74
CA ASP A 241 2.30 7.73 -6.01
C ASP A 241 1.68 6.94 -7.20
N LEU A 242 0.90 5.89 -6.90
CA LEU A 242 0.18 5.04 -7.86
C LEU A 242 -1.26 5.51 -8.04
#